data_AF-A0A811RD92-F1
#
_entry.id   AF-A0A811RD92-F1
#
_cell.length_a   1.000
_cell.length_b   1.000
_cell.length_c   1.000
_cell.angle_alpha   90.00
_cell.angle_beta   90.00
_cell.angle_gamma   90.00
#
_symmetry.space_group_name_H-M   'P 1'
#
loop_
_entity.id
_entity.type
_entity.pdbx_description
1 polymer ?
#
loop_
_entity_poly.entity_id
_entity_poly.type
_entity_poly.pdbx_seq_one_letter_code
_entity_poly.pdbx_strand_id
1 'polypeptide(L)'
;MEDDEEEEEEMGPHEIFGIHRKEWIVSYGKNDDDAFYKPTELLPMRHTDGPVLPIYLQPMDTMEVFFVKVAHLTGGLQWSLDVYGDVADSLLELTGPSRAVLLLDEPIFEIDLKVKGKGSSALSEDDKVLCLEYFGYNCIAYRGSSSYAKTKEVTSESCAMEFRFAHIINSVEATTTARIINASCSFSARFSARTTSIGEDVVVLLDSRG
;
A
#
# COMPACT_ATOMS: atom_id res chain seq x y z
N MET A 1 39.26 -8.98 -36.61
CA MET A 1 38.83 -8.83 -35.22
C MET A 1 37.34 -8.72 -35.34
N GLU A 2 36.67 -9.83 -35.06
CA GLU A 2 35.21 -9.85 -34.95
C GLU A 2 34.90 -9.15 -33.62
N ASP A 3 34.15 -8.05 -33.69
CA ASP A 3 33.61 -7.39 -32.51
C ASP A 3 32.49 -8.32 -32.00
N ASP A 4 32.81 -9.13 -31.00
CA ASP A 4 31.82 -9.79 -30.15
C ASP A 4 31.14 -8.69 -29.32
N GLU A 5 30.10 -8.08 -29.87
CA GLU A 5 29.11 -7.33 -29.08
C GLU A 5 28.41 -8.35 -28.18
N GLU A 6 28.88 -8.50 -26.94
CA GLU A 6 28.14 -9.21 -25.89
C GLU A 6 26.77 -8.53 -25.76
N GLU A 7 25.72 -9.15 -26.29
CA GLU A 7 24.34 -8.76 -26.03
C GLU A 7 24.14 -8.81 -24.50
N GLU A 8 24.05 -7.64 -23.86
CA GLU A 8 23.66 -7.57 -22.46
C GLU A 8 22.25 -8.19 -22.35
N GLU A 9 22.16 -9.44 -21.88
CA GLU A 9 20.88 -10.08 -21.63
C GLU A 9 20.05 -9.20 -20.69
N GLU A 10 18.93 -8.69 -21.19
CA GLU A 10 18.01 -7.88 -20.40
C GLU A 10 17.45 -8.74 -19.26
N MET A 11 17.84 -8.40 -18.02
CA MET A 11 17.41 -9.12 -16.83
C MET A 11 15.88 -9.17 -16.75
N GLY A 12 15.33 -10.36 -16.51
CA GLY A 12 13.89 -10.54 -16.35
C GLY A 12 13.34 -9.86 -15.08
N PRO A 13 12.02 -9.59 -15.01
CA PRO A 13 11.39 -8.89 -13.88
C PRO A 13 11.63 -9.59 -12.54
N HIS A 14 11.70 -10.93 -12.54
CA HIS A 14 12.02 -11.72 -11.35
C HIS A 14 13.42 -11.45 -10.80
N GLU A 15 14.40 -11.24 -11.67
CA GLU A 15 15.80 -11.00 -11.29
C GLU A 15 15.96 -9.58 -10.75
N ILE A 16 15.39 -8.60 -11.45
CA ILE A 16 15.37 -7.19 -11.02
C ILE A 16 14.72 -7.05 -9.65
N PHE A 17 13.53 -7.64 -9.48
CA PHE A 17 12.82 -7.62 -8.20
C PHE A 17 13.60 -8.35 -7.09
N GLY A 18 14.26 -9.47 -7.43
CA GLY A 18 15.12 -10.20 -6.50
C GLY A 18 16.36 -9.41 -6.06
N ILE A 19 16.99 -8.65 -6.97
CA ILE A 19 18.12 -7.77 -6.68
C ILE A 19 17.66 -6.65 -5.73
N HIS A 20 16.55 -5.98 -6.05
CA HIS A 20 15.98 -4.94 -5.20
C HIS A 20 15.76 -5.42 -3.76
N ARG A 21 15.09 -6.57 -3.59
CA ARG A 21 14.82 -7.13 -2.26
C ARG A 21 16.10 -7.48 -1.51
N LYS A 22 17.12 -8.02 -2.20
CA LYS A 22 18.44 -8.30 -1.59
C LYS A 22 19.12 -7.01 -1.11
N GLU A 23 19.15 -5.98 -1.94
CA GLU A 23 19.76 -4.68 -1.58
C GLU A 23 19.04 -4.03 -0.40
N TRP A 24 17.71 -4.10 -0.36
CA TRP A 24 16.92 -3.62 0.76
C TRP A 24 17.27 -4.36 2.05
N ILE A 25 17.32 -5.70 2.02
CA ILE A 25 17.68 -6.51 3.19
C ILE A 25 19.10 -6.19 3.67
N VAL A 26 20.05 -6.02 2.75
CA VAL A 26 21.43 -5.63 3.10
C VAL A 26 21.48 -4.26 3.76
N SER A 27 20.64 -3.32 3.31
CA SER A 27 20.64 -1.94 3.79
C SER A 27 19.92 -1.79 5.13
N TYR A 28 18.75 -2.42 5.26
CA TYR A 28 17.79 -2.17 6.34
C TYR A 28 17.47 -3.40 7.21
N GLY A 29 17.61 -4.62 6.67
CA GLY A 29 17.26 -5.87 7.37
C GLY A 29 18.35 -6.43 8.28
N LYS A 30 19.27 -5.59 8.80
CA LYS A 30 20.45 -6.05 9.57
C LYS A 30 20.13 -6.59 10.97
N ASN A 31 18.95 -6.27 11.51
CA ASN A 31 18.49 -6.72 12.81
C ASN A 31 17.19 -7.52 12.65
N ASP A 32 17.05 -8.63 13.39
CA ASP A 32 15.82 -9.45 13.39
C ASP A 32 14.56 -8.65 13.79
N ASP A 33 14.73 -7.52 14.50
CA ASP A 33 13.65 -6.63 14.89
C ASP A 33 13.06 -5.81 13.72
N ASP A 34 13.80 -5.67 12.62
CA ASP A 34 13.43 -4.89 11.42
C ASP A 34 13.29 -5.78 10.18
N ALA A 35 13.07 -7.08 10.37
CA ALA A 35 12.92 -8.03 9.27
C ALA A 35 11.70 -7.67 8.39
N PHE A 36 11.89 -7.75 7.07
CA PHE A 36 10.88 -7.35 6.07
C PHE A 36 9.49 -7.97 6.30
N TYR A 37 9.44 -9.24 6.70
CA TYR A 37 8.18 -9.96 6.93
C TYR A 37 7.58 -9.76 8.33
N LYS A 38 8.27 -9.05 9.23
CA LYS A 38 7.80 -8.84 10.61
C LYS A 38 6.72 -7.75 10.59
N PRO A 39 5.47 -8.06 11.01
CA PRO A 39 4.45 -7.04 11.14
C PRO A 39 4.88 -6.00 12.18
N THR A 40 4.55 -4.72 11.95
CA THR A 40 4.85 -3.69 12.94
C THR A 40 4.09 -3.96 14.25
N GLU A 41 4.82 -4.04 15.36
CA GLU A 41 4.24 -4.19 16.71
C GLU A 41 3.74 -2.84 17.28
N LEU A 42 3.93 -1.75 16.54
CA LEU A 42 3.44 -0.44 16.95
C LEU A 42 1.91 -0.44 16.88
N LEU A 43 1.27 -0.55 18.04
CA LEU A 43 -0.18 -0.45 18.18
C LEU A 43 -0.69 0.95 17.80
N PRO A 44 -1.91 1.08 17.24
CA PRO A 44 -2.57 2.38 17.10
C PRO A 44 -2.55 3.14 18.43
N MET A 45 -2.40 4.46 18.42
CA MET A 45 -2.61 5.32 19.61
C MET A 45 -1.57 5.24 20.76
N ARG A 46 -0.26 5.30 20.51
CA ARG A 46 0.68 5.46 21.65
C ARG A 46 0.56 6.80 22.40
N HIS A 47 -0.19 7.79 21.90
CA HIS A 47 -0.17 9.17 22.43
C HIS A 47 -1.51 9.92 22.49
N THR A 48 -2.67 9.27 22.38
CA THR A 48 -3.97 9.99 22.44
C THR A 48 -4.33 10.50 23.84
N ASP A 49 -3.86 9.82 24.90
CA ASP A 49 -4.22 10.11 26.30
C ASP A 49 -2.99 10.49 27.17
N GLY A 50 -2.00 11.16 26.57
CA GLY A 50 -0.79 11.64 27.26
C GLY A 50 -0.87 13.12 27.69
N PRO A 51 0.01 13.58 28.61
CA PRO A 51 0.05 14.98 29.01
C PRO A 51 0.26 15.89 27.79
N VAL A 52 -0.11 17.17 27.92
CA VAL A 52 0.09 18.24 26.94
C VAL A 52 1.30 17.95 26.04
N LEU A 53 1.03 17.77 24.75
CA LEU A 53 2.04 17.55 23.72
C LEU A 53 3.20 18.54 23.94
N PRO A 54 4.46 18.06 24.03
CA PRO A 54 5.61 18.94 24.14
C PRO A 54 5.52 20.08 23.12
N ILE A 55 5.80 21.30 23.55
CA ILE A 55 5.71 22.52 22.72
C ILE A 55 6.56 22.49 21.43
N TYR A 56 7.43 21.48 21.30
CA TYR A 56 8.30 21.26 20.15
C TYR A 56 7.79 20.19 19.19
N LEU A 57 6.64 19.54 19.46
CA LEU A 57 6.05 18.62 18.51
C LEU A 57 5.58 19.39 17.29
N GLN A 58 6.17 19.05 16.15
CA GLN A 58 5.80 19.60 14.85
C GLN A 58 4.97 18.55 14.10
N PRO A 59 3.90 18.98 13.42
CA PRO A 59 3.21 18.09 12.50
C PRO A 59 4.17 17.69 11.37
N MET A 60 3.99 16.48 10.86
CA MET A 60 4.84 15.91 9.82
C MET A 60 4.00 15.53 8.62
N ASP A 61 4.65 15.48 7.46
CA ASP A 61 4.01 15.04 6.23
C ASP A 61 3.79 13.53 6.29
N THR A 62 2.62 13.08 5.85
CA THR A 62 2.25 11.66 5.84
C THR A 62 1.63 11.27 4.52
N MET A 63 1.66 9.98 4.23
CA MET A 63 0.95 9.36 3.14
C MET A 63 -0.26 8.58 3.63
N GLU A 64 -1.40 8.84 2.98
CA GLU A 64 -2.63 8.08 3.13
C GLU A 64 -2.89 7.34 1.82
N VAL A 65 -3.02 6.01 1.89
CA VAL A 65 -3.35 5.18 0.73
C VAL A 65 -4.86 5.02 0.68
N PHE A 66 -5.49 5.44 -0.42
CA PHE A 66 -6.93 5.32 -0.63
C PHE A 66 -7.32 3.94 -1.14
N PHE A 67 -6.62 3.46 -2.19
CA PHE A 67 -6.83 2.12 -2.72
C PHE A 67 -5.62 1.64 -3.52
N VAL A 68 -5.55 0.32 -3.68
CA VAL A 68 -4.71 -0.36 -4.65
C VAL A 68 -5.60 -1.31 -5.42
N LYS A 69 -5.71 -1.15 -6.72
CA LYS A 69 -6.61 -1.98 -7.52
C LYS A 69 -5.92 -2.53 -8.74
N VAL A 70 -6.38 -3.68 -9.21
CA VAL A 70 -6.02 -4.18 -10.53
C VAL A 70 -6.97 -3.54 -11.53
N ALA A 71 -6.49 -2.54 -12.25
CA ALA A 71 -7.28 -1.79 -13.22
C ALA A 71 -7.62 -2.64 -14.46
N HIS A 72 -6.64 -3.43 -14.93
CA HIS A 72 -6.79 -4.26 -16.13
C HIS A 72 -6.09 -5.61 -15.98
N LEU A 73 -6.70 -6.65 -16.54
CA LEU A 73 -6.12 -7.99 -16.69
C LEU A 73 -5.91 -8.30 -18.17
N THR A 74 -4.82 -8.98 -18.50
CA THR A 74 -4.54 -9.48 -19.85
C THR A 74 -4.53 -11.01 -19.86
N GLY A 75 -4.47 -11.62 -21.05
CA GLY A 75 -4.32 -13.07 -21.19
C GLY A 75 -5.55 -13.90 -20.81
N GLY A 76 -6.76 -13.33 -20.90
CA GLY A 76 -8.03 -14.05 -20.71
C GLY A 76 -8.44 -14.30 -19.26
N LEU A 77 -7.71 -13.73 -18.30
CA LEU A 77 -8.09 -13.74 -16.89
C LEU A 77 -9.34 -12.87 -16.67
N GLN A 78 -10.27 -13.35 -15.84
CA GLN A 78 -11.49 -12.64 -15.45
C GLN A 78 -11.67 -12.70 -13.93
N TRP A 79 -12.34 -11.69 -13.41
CA TRP A 79 -12.76 -11.63 -12.00
C TRP A 79 -13.79 -12.73 -11.68
N SER A 80 -13.86 -13.24 -10.44
CA SER A 80 -13.00 -12.96 -9.28
C SER A 80 -11.68 -13.74 -9.31
N LEU A 81 -10.61 -13.15 -8.75
CA LEU A 81 -9.31 -13.81 -8.65
C LEU A 81 -9.10 -14.33 -7.23
N ASP A 82 -8.75 -15.61 -7.12
CA ASP A 82 -8.28 -16.19 -5.86
C ASP A 82 -6.80 -15.81 -5.68
N VAL A 83 -6.53 -14.92 -4.72
CA VAL A 83 -5.18 -14.45 -4.40
C VAL A 83 -4.81 -14.87 -2.98
N TYR A 84 -3.55 -14.72 -2.61
CA TYR A 84 -3.14 -15.01 -1.23
C TYR A 84 -3.73 -13.99 -0.26
N GLY A 85 -4.48 -14.48 0.73
CA GLY A 85 -5.04 -13.67 1.82
C GLY A 85 -6.43 -13.07 1.59
N ASP A 86 -6.96 -13.09 0.35
CA ASP A 86 -8.30 -12.55 0.04
C ASP A 86 -8.87 -13.12 -1.28
N VAL A 87 -10.17 -12.96 -1.51
CA VAL A 87 -10.78 -13.08 -2.85
C VAL A 87 -10.82 -11.68 -3.46
N ALA A 88 -9.92 -11.40 -4.40
CA ALA A 88 -9.86 -10.09 -5.03
C ALA A 88 -11.02 -9.90 -6.03
N ASP A 89 -11.82 -8.87 -5.81
CA ASP A 89 -12.65 -8.22 -6.84
C ASP A 89 -11.81 -7.11 -7.52
N SER A 90 -12.39 -6.40 -8.49
CA SER A 90 -11.75 -5.28 -9.22
C SER A 90 -11.23 -4.14 -8.35
N LEU A 91 -11.57 -4.12 -7.06
CA LEU A 91 -11.08 -3.18 -6.07
C LEU A 91 -10.58 -3.96 -4.84
N LEU A 92 -9.26 -4.06 -4.67
CA LEU A 92 -8.69 -4.47 -3.40
C LEU A 92 -8.63 -3.22 -2.51
N GLU A 93 -9.70 -2.96 -1.75
CA GLU A 93 -9.64 -1.92 -0.72
C GLU A 93 -8.65 -2.39 0.34
N LEU A 94 -7.39 -1.99 0.18
CA LEU A 94 -6.45 -2.05 1.29
C LEU A 94 -7.04 -1.17 2.37
N THR A 95 -7.60 -1.79 3.40
CA THR A 95 -7.69 -1.14 4.70
C THR A 95 -6.25 -0.84 5.08
N GLY A 96 -5.84 0.39 4.79
CA GLY A 96 -4.44 0.80 4.81
C GLY A 96 -3.78 0.52 6.17
N PRO A 97 -2.49 0.81 6.32
CA PRO A 97 -1.87 0.70 7.64
C PRO A 97 -2.74 1.43 8.66
N SER A 98 -2.90 0.86 9.86
CA SER A 98 -3.76 1.45 10.90
C SER A 98 -3.34 2.87 11.32
N ARG A 99 -2.20 3.36 10.80
CA ARG A 99 -1.70 4.73 10.87
C ARG A 99 -1.18 5.16 9.50
N ALA A 100 -1.24 6.46 9.22
CA ALA A 100 -0.63 7.03 8.01
C ALA A 100 0.89 6.77 7.96
N VAL A 101 1.44 6.62 6.75
CA VAL A 101 2.87 6.39 6.53
C VAL A 101 3.61 7.71 6.69
N LEU A 102 4.60 7.78 7.58
CA LEU A 102 5.37 9.01 7.79
C LEU A 102 6.34 9.25 6.62
N LEU A 103 6.33 10.46 6.05
CA LEU A 103 7.14 10.82 4.89
C LEU A 103 8.49 11.45 5.28
N LEU A 104 9.23 10.80 6.18
CA LEU A 104 10.62 11.19 6.48
C LEU A 104 11.57 10.80 5.35
N ASP A 105 11.40 9.58 4.85
CA ASP A 105 12.13 9.01 3.74
C ASP A 105 11.15 8.65 2.61
N GLU A 106 11.69 8.34 1.43
CA GLU A 106 10.89 7.95 0.27
C GLU A 106 10.23 6.58 0.51
N PRO A 107 8.88 6.49 0.63
CA PRO A 107 8.23 5.20 0.75
C PRO A 107 8.37 4.40 -0.55
N ILE A 108 8.58 3.10 -0.39
CA ILE A 108 8.71 2.13 -1.47
C ILE A 108 7.49 1.20 -1.42
N PHE A 109 6.85 1.03 -2.58
CA PHE A 109 5.77 0.07 -2.78
C PHE A 109 6.34 -1.14 -3.49
N GLU A 110 6.30 -2.28 -2.81
CA GLU A 110 6.64 -3.58 -3.40
C GLU A 110 5.35 -4.32 -3.78
N ILE A 111 5.32 -4.90 -4.97
CA ILE A 111 4.16 -5.58 -5.54
C ILE A 111 4.55 -7.02 -5.83
N ASP A 112 3.96 -7.96 -5.10
CA ASP A 112 4.07 -9.40 -5.35
C ASP A 112 2.66 -9.99 -5.46
N LEU A 113 2.04 -9.79 -6.63
CA LEU A 113 0.67 -10.22 -6.91
C LEU A 113 0.68 -11.57 -7.63
N LYS A 114 0.11 -12.58 -6.96
CA LYS A 114 -0.01 -13.95 -7.47
C LYS A 114 -1.45 -14.44 -7.37
N VAL A 115 -1.90 -15.14 -8.41
CA VAL A 115 -3.20 -15.83 -8.44
C VAL A 115 -2.97 -17.31 -8.20
N LYS A 116 -3.80 -17.91 -7.34
CA LYS A 116 -3.73 -19.32 -7.02
C LYS A 116 -4.12 -20.19 -8.21
N GLY A 117 -3.38 -21.28 -8.40
CA GLY A 117 -3.77 -22.36 -9.30
C GLY A 117 -5.07 -23.05 -8.85
N LYS A 118 -5.81 -23.67 -9.78
CA LYS A 118 -7.06 -24.38 -9.46
C LYS A 118 -6.80 -25.50 -8.44
N GLY A 119 -7.39 -25.37 -7.25
CA GLY A 119 -7.42 -26.43 -6.24
C GLY A 119 -6.32 -26.38 -5.19
N SER A 120 -5.54 -25.29 -5.10
CA SER A 120 -4.49 -25.16 -4.09
C SER A 120 -4.85 -24.21 -2.95
N SER A 121 -4.57 -24.63 -1.71
CA SER A 121 -4.63 -23.80 -0.50
C SER A 121 -3.25 -23.28 -0.07
N ALA A 122 -2.17 -23.61 -0.79
CA ALA A 122 -0.79 -23.22 -0.52
C ALA A 122 -0.04 -22.82 -1.81
N LEU A 123 1.12 -22.16 -1.67
CA LEU A 123 2.00 -21.81 -2.80
C LEU A 123 2.26 -23.04 -3.66
N SER A 124 1.75 -23.01 -4.89
CA SER A 124 1.83 -24.12 -5.84
C SER A 124 2.63 -23.73 -7.08
N GLU A 125 3.24 -24.69 -7.77
CA GLU A 125 3.89 -24.45 -9.07
C GLU A 125 2.89 -23.96 -10.14
N ASP A 126 1.59 -24.18 -9.92
CA ASP A 126 0.51 -23.73 -10.80
C ASP A 126 0.07 -22.28 -10.54
N ASP A 127 0.63 -21.61 -9.52
CA ASP A 127 0.29 -20.22 -9.22
C ASP A 127 0.85 -19.28 -10.28
N LYS A 128 -0.02 -18.43 -10.83
CA LYS A 128 0.37 -17.47 -11.86
C LYS A 128 0.77 -16.15 -11.21
N VAL A 129 2.00 -15.73 -11.44
CA VAL A 129 2.45 -14.37 -11.13
C VAL A 129 1.76 -13.39 -12.08
N LEU A 130 1.07 -12.40 -11.53
CA LEU A 130 0.48 -11.31 -12.31
C LEU A 130 1.39 -10.09 -12.36
N CYS A 131 1.99 -9.70 -11.24
CA CYS A 131 2.85 -8.52 -11.16
C CYS A 131 3.93 -8.72 -10.10
N LEU A 132 5.19 -8.53 -10.51
CA LEU A 132 6.36 -8.46 -9.65
C LEU A 132 7.11 -7.18 -9.97
N GLU A 133 6.74 -6.10 -9.29
CA GLU A 133 7.23 -4.76 -9.56
C GLU A 133 7.43 -3.99 -8.26
N TYR A 134 8.19 -2.90 -8.32
CA TYR A 134 8.28 -1.96 -7.21
C TYR A 134 8.38 -0.53 -7.72
N PHE A 135 7.98 0.43 -6.89
CA PHE A 135 8.21 1.84 -7.18
C PHE A 135 8.40 2.65 -5.91
N GLY A 136 9.23 3.69 -6.00
CA GLY A 136 9.41 4.68 -4.95
C GLY A 136 8.53 5.91 -5.17
N TYR A 137 8.13 6.57 -4.08
CA TYR A 137 7.58 7.91 -4.12
C TYR A 137 8.56 8.90 -3.47
N ASN A 138 9.18 9.74 -4.30
CA ASN A 138 10.08 10.78 -3.82
C ASN A 138 9.30 11.93 -3.18
N CYS A 139 9.00 11.79 -1.89
CA CYS A 139 8.37 12.82 -1.07
C CYS A 139 9.33 13.98 -0.77
N ILE A 140 10.64 13.71 -0.70
CA ILE A 140 11.68 14.66 -0.30
C ILE A 140 11.83 15.78 -1.33
N ALA A 141 11.56 15.53 -2.60
CA ALA A 141 11.59 16.53 -3.67
C ALA A 141 10.39 17.48 -3.65
N TYR A 142 9.35 17.18 -2.86
CA TYR A 142 8.19 18.04 -2.77
C TYR A 142 8.56 19.37 -2.11
N ARG A 143 8.17 20.48 -2.76
CA ARG A 143 8.41 21.86 -2.31
C ARG A 143 7.12 22.67 -2.21
N GLY A 144 5.97 22.02 -2.42
CA GLY A 144 4.67 22.67 -2.36
C GLY A 144 4.18 22.86 -0.92
N SER A 145 3.10 23.62 -0.77
CA SER A 145 2.50 23.99 0.52
C SER A 145 1.06 23.50 0.67
N SER A 146 0.64 22.54 -0.16
CA SER A 146 -0.70 21.96 -0.12
C SER A 146 -0.62 20.44 -0.09
N SER A 147 -1.55 19.78 0.61
CA SER A 147 -1.75 18.35 0.42
C SER A 147 -2.24 18.10 -1.00
N TYR A 148 -1.91 16.95 -1.56
CA TYR A 148 -2.36 16.56 -2.89
C TYR A 148 -2.43 15.06 -3.00
N ALA A 149 -3.18 14.63 -3.99
CA ALA A 149 -3.44 13.22 -4.18
C ALA A 149 -2.93 12.81 -5.58
N LYS A 150 -2.24 11.66 -5.61
CA LYS A 150 -1.57 11.11 -6.78
C LYS A 150 -2.16 9.77 -7.16
N THR A 151 -2.31 9.55 -8.46
CA THR A 151 -2.54 8.23 -9.05
C THR A 151 -1.24 7.77 -9.69
N LYS A 152 -0.81 6.55 -9.36
CA LYS A 152 0.35 5.89 -9.96
C LYS A 152 -0.14 4.60 -10.60
N GLU A 153 0.11 4.48 -11.89
CA GLU A 153 -0.10 3.24 -12.63
C GLU A 153 1.21 2.43 -12.65
N VAL A 154 1.07 1.13 -12.46
CA VAL A 154 2.16 0.15 -12.57
C VAL A 154 1.68 -0.97 -13.48
N THR A 155 2.36 -1.13 -14.61
CA THR A 155 2.02 -2.09 -15.65
C THR A 155 2.98 -3.26 -15.60
N SER A 156 2.45 -4.46 -15.82
CA SER A 156 3.19 -5.69 -16.05
C SER A 156 2.63 -6.37 -17.30
N GLU A 157 3.22 -7.50 -17.71
CA GLU A 157 2.72 -8.27 -18.84
C GLU A 157 1.28 -8.78 -18.66
N SER A 158 0.93 -9.16 -17.42
CA SER A 158 -0.34 -9.84 -17.11
C SER A 158 -1.42 -8.92 -16.51
N CYS A 159 -1.04 -7.77 -15.96
CA CYS A 159 -2.00 -6.80 -15.42
C CYS A 159 -1.47 -5.37 -15.36
N ALA A 160 -2.40 -4.42 -15.26
CA ALA A 160 -2.12 -3.04 -14.85
C ALA A 160 -2.75 -2.78 -13.49
N MET A 161 -1.95 -2.25 -12.57
CA MET A 161 -2.35 -1.87 -11.22
C MET A 161 -2.39 -0.35 -11.08
N GLU A 162 -3.37 0.14 -10.32
CA GLU A 162 -3.54 1.55 -10.02
C GLU A 162 -3.47 1.76 -8.51
N PHE A 163 -2.57 2.65 -8.11
CA PHE A 163 -2.34 3.06 -6.73
C PHE A 163 -2.84 4.49 -6.58
N ARG A 164 -3.73 4.70 -5.62
CA ARG A 164 -4.25 6.02 -5.30
C ARG A 164 -3.87 6.36 -3.88
N PHE A 165 -3.08 7.40 -3.71
CA PHE A 165 -2.64 7.87 -2.40
C PHE A 165 -2.56 9.40 -2.32
N ALA A 166 -2.48 9.93 -1.12
CA ALA A 166 -2.29 11.34 -0.84
C ALA A 166 -0.99 11.59 -0.10
N HIS A 167 -0.30 12.66 -0.47
CA HIS A 167 0.68 13.33 0.37
C HIS A 167 -0.09 14.39 1.16
N ILE A 168 -0.14 14.22 2.48
CA ILE A 168 -0.82 15.11 3.41
C ILE A 168 0.25 15.91 4.14
N ILE A 169 0.26 17.22 3.91
CA ILE A 169 1.21 18.09 4.60
C ILE A 169 0.77 18.33 6.04
N ASN A 170 1.74 18.46 6.96
CA ASN A 170 1.49 18.83 8.36
C ASN A 170 0.30 18.06 8.98
N SER A 171 0.29 16.74 8.81
CA SER A 171 -0.80 15.88 9.26
C SER A 171 -0.84 15.74 10.78
N VAL A 172 -2.01 15.38 11.30
CA VAL A 172 -2.23 14.98 12.69
C VAL A 172 -2.97 13.65 12.72
N GLU A 173 -2.62 12.80 13.68
CA GLU A 173 -3.38 11.57 13.94
C GLU A 173 -4.57 11.89 14.86
N ALA A 174 -5.77 11.46 14.46
CA ALA A 174 -6.99 11.65 15.24
C ALA A 174 -7.75 10.33 15.39
N THR A 175 -8.13 9.99 16.61
CA THR A 175 -8.94 8.81 16.89
C THR A 175 -10.38 9.21 17.17
N THR A 176 -11.32 8.63 16.42
CA THR A 176 -12.76 8.83 16.64
C THR A 176 -13.37 7.53 17.14
N THR A 177 -14.07 7.57 18.28
CA THR A 177 -14.84 6.43 18.80
C THR A 177 -16.32 6.69 18.64
N ALA A 178 -17.03 5.77 17.97
CA ALA A 178 -18.47 5.77 17.88
C ALA A 178 -19.04 4.53 18.59
N ARG A 179 -20.06 4.71 19.43
CA ARG A 179 -20.70 3.60 20.16
C ARG A 179 -22.22 3.68 20.02
N ILE A 180 -22.82 2.57 19.60
CA ILE A 180 -24.27 2.40 19.57
C ILE A 180 -24.73 2.04 20.98
N ILE A 181 -25.59 2.86 21.58
CA ILE A 181 -26.05 2.67 22.97
C ILE A 181 -27.31 1.80 23.02
N ASN A 182 -28.15 1.86 21.99
CA ASN A 182 -29.35 1.04 21.89
C ASN A 182 -29.64 0.75 20.42
N ALA A 183 -29.82 -0.52 20.05
CA ALA A 183 -30.15 -0.95 18.70
C ALA A 183 -31.42 -1.80 18.74
N SER A 184 -32.49 -1.31 18.11
CA SER A 184 -33.76 -2.03 17.98
C SER A 184 -33.87 -2.84 16.68
N CYS A 185 -32.87 -2.76 15.80
CA CYS A 185 -32.82 -3.41 14.50
C CYS A 185 -31.37 -3.54 13.99
N SER A 186 -31.19 -4.22 12.85
CA SER A 186 -29.91 -4.28 12.13
C SER A 186 -29.42 -2.87 11.80
N PHE A 187 -28.26 -2.50 12.34
CA PHE A 187 -27.64 -1.20 12.13
C PHE A 187 -26.55 -1.29 11.06
N SER A 188 -26.54 -0.32 10.16
CA SER A 188 -25.49 -0.13 9.17
C SER A 188 -25.00 1.31 9.24
N ALA A 189 -23.70 1.51 9.41
CA ALA A 189 -23.07 2.83 9.33
C ALA A 189 -21.82 2.80 8.46
N ARG A 190 -21.63 3.93 7.77
CA ARG A 190 -20.40 4.26 7.06
C ARG A 190 -19.84 5.54 7.66
N PHE A 191 -18.62 5.47 8.18
CA PHE A 191 -17.86 6.64 8.62
C PHE A 191 -16.85 6.99 7.55
N SER A 192 -16.78 8.27 7.24
CA SER A 192 -15.90 8.77 6.21
C SER A 192 -15.23 10.05 6.64
N ALA A 193 -13.98 10.25 6.23
CA ALA A 193 -13.26 11.50 6.36
C ALA A 193 -13.05 12.15 4.99
N ARG A 194 -13.01 13.48 5.00
CA ARG A 194 -12.66 14.27 3.81
C ARG A 194 -11.73 15.38 4.26
N THR A 195 -10.62 15.55 3.55
CA THR A 195 -9.75 16.71 3.70
C THR A 195 -10.13 17.76 2.64
N THR A 196 -10.21 19.03 3.02
CA THR A 196 -10.56 20.11 2.07
C THR A 196 -9.48 20.34 1.02
N SER A 197 -8.24 19.97 1.33
CA SER A 197 -7.07 20.07 0.45
C SER A 197 -7.01 19.03 -0.64
N ILE A 198 -7.68 17.88 -0.47
CA ILE A 198 -7.71 16.79 -1.45
C ILE A 198 -9.11 16.76 -2.02
N GLY A 199 -9.30 17.52 -3.10
CA GLY A 199 -10.56 17.54 -3.82
C GLY A 199 -10.88 16.14 -4.34
N GLU A 200 -12.04 15.63 -3.92
CA GLU A 200 -12.77 14.46 -4.46
C GLU A 200 -12.61 13.12 -3.74
N ASP A 201 -11.54 12.86 -2.99
CA ASP A 201 -11.36 11.57 -2.32
C ASP A 201 -11.95 11.56 -0.91
N VAL A 202 -12.99 10.73 -0.72
CA VAL A 202 -13.58 10.43 0.59
C VAL A 202 -12.92 9.15 1.11
N VAL A 203 -12.22 9.25 2.23
CA VAL A 203 -11.65 8.09 2.91
C VAL A 203 -12.76 7.39 3.67
N VAL A 204 -12.95 6.09 3.43
CA VAL A 204 -13.85 5.27 4.25
C VAL A 204 -13.09 4.80 5.47
N LEU A 205 -13.49 5.29 6.64
CA LEU A 205 -12.88 4.91 7.92
C LEU A 205 -13.50 3.63 8.49
N LEU A 206 -14.78 3.41 8.22
CA LEU A 206 -15.53 2.22 8.61
C LEU A 206 -16.71 2.08 7.67
N ASP A 207 -16.96 0.87 7.16
CA ASP A 207 -18.23 0.52 6.52
C ASP A 207 -18.72 -0.79 7.11
N SER A 208 -19.81 -0.74 7.86
CA SER A 208 -20.36 -1.93 8.53
C SER A 208 -21.23 -2.79 7.61
N ARG A 209 -21.18 -2.56 6.29
CA ARG A 209 -21.90 -3.33 5.26
C ARG A 209 -21.06 -4.43 4.61
N GLY A 210 -19.76 -4.48 4.92
CA GLY A 210 -18.83 -5.52 4.49
C GLY A 210 -19.01 -6.83 5.23
#